data_AF-A0A060CGQ1-F1
#
_entry.id   AF-A0A060CGQ1-F1
#
_cell.length_a   1.000
_cell.length_b   1.000
_cell.length_c   1.000
_cell.angle_alpha   90.00
_cell.angle_beta   90.00
_cell.angle_gamma   90.00
#
_symmetry.space_group_name_H-M   'P 1'
#
loop_
_entity.id
_entity.type
_entity.pdbx_description
1 polymer ?
#
loop_
_entity_poly.entity_id
_entity_poly.type
_entity_poly.pdbx_seq_one_letter_code
_entity_poly.pdbx_strand_id
1 'polypeptide(L)'
;MEPISGTAPLRVAFSATAADADNDDFEFHWSFGDGASLTTEIPAATHVYTQDGDYLATLQVIDENEGGSEILSQLIQVYSGTRAEIVPENLTAA
;
A
#
# COMPACT_ATOMS: atom_id res chain seq x y z
N MET A 1 3.74 -10.64 -5.16
CA MET A 1 2.86 -10.62 -3.99
C MET A 1 1.42 -10.64 -4.49
N GLU A 2 0.52 -11.33 -3.79
CA GLU A 2 -0.90 -11.30 -4.13
C GLU A 2 -1.52 -9.94 -3.77
N PRO A 3 -2.57 -9.50 -4.50
CA PRO A 3 -3.29 -8.28 -4.15
C PRO A 3 -4.00 -8.43 -2.80
N ILE A 4 -4.00 -7.36 -2.00
CA ILE A 4 -4.82 -7.31 -0.79
C ILE A 4 -6.27 -7.18 -1.24
N SER A 5 -7.14 -8.05 -0.77
CA SER A 5 -8.52 -8.06 -1.26
C SER A 5 -9.55 -8.38 -0.18
N GLY A 6 -10.80 -7.92 -0.37
CA GLY A 6 -11.87 -8.13 0.60
C GLY A 6 -13.17 -7.40 0.24
N THR A 7 -14.17 -7.44 1.13
CA THR A 7 -15.46 -6.77 0.90
C THR A 7 -15.50 -5.37 1.51
N ALA A 8 -16.20 -4.44 0.85
CA ALA A 8 -16.47 -3.12 1.41
C ALA A 8 -17.36 -3.20 2.67
N PRO A 9 -17.12 -2.37 3.71
CA PRO A 9 -15.95 -1.52 3.87
C PRO A 9 -14.70 -2.36 4.23
N LEU A 10 -13.61 -2.18 3.49
CA LEU A 10 -12.35 -2.88 3.71
C LEU A 10 -11.36 -1.96 4.43
N ARG A 11 -11.04 -2.27 5.69
CA ARG A 11 -9.94 -1.62 6.42
C ARG A 11 -8.62 -2.29 6.07
N VAL A 12 -7.66 -1.51 5.59
CA VAL A 12 -6.30 -1.97 5.28
C VAL A 12 -5.31 -1.23 6.16
N ALA A 13 -4.38 -1.98 6.75
CA ALA A 13 -3.21 -1.44 7.44
C ALA A 13 -2.01 -1.56 6.51
N PHE A 14 -1.28 -0.46 6.34
CA PHE A 14 -0.06 -0.37 5.55
C PHE A 14 1.13 -0.21 6.49
N SER A 15 2.20 -0.90 6.15
CA SER A 15 3.50 -0.76 6.80
C SER A 15 4.58 -0.80 5.74
N ALA A 16 5.63 -0.01 5.94
CA ALA A 16 6.80 0.01 5.08
C ALA A 16 8.07 -0.23 5.90
N THR A 17 9.18 -0.40 5.20
CA THR A 17 10.51 -0.36 5.79
C THR A 17 11.35 0.53 4.88
N ALA A 18 11.94 1.56 5.47
CA ALA A 18 12.93 2.42 4.83
C ALA A 18 14.23 2.27 5.60
N ALA A 19 15.33 2.28 4.88
CA ALA A 19 16.67 2.24 5.43
C ALA A 19 17.61 2.95 4.45
N ASP A 20 18.49 3.75 4.99
CA ASP A 20 19.63 4.35 4.29
C ASP A 20 20.93 3.92 5.01
N ALA A 21 22.07 4.36 4.51
CA ALA A 21 23.36 4.10 5.14
C ALA A 21 23.66 5.06 6.29
N ASP A 22 23.07 6.26 6.27
CA ASP A 22 23.40 7.39 7.13
C ASP A 22 22.42 7.58 8.31
N ASN A 23 21.38 6.75 8.35
CA ASN A 23 20.30 6.69 9.32
C ASN A 23 19.49 8.00 9.41
N ASP A 24 19.11 8.55 8.25
CA ASP A 24 18.36 9.78 8.10
C ASP A 24 16.86 9.60 8.43
N ASP A 25 16.20 10.75 8.62
CA ASP A 25 14.76 10.80 8.83
C ASP A 25 14.02 10.70 7.48
N PHE A 26 12.89 9.98 7.48
CA PHE A 26 12.08 9.73 6.28
C PHE A 26 10.68 10.32 6.41
N GLU A 27 10.21 10.92 5.32
CA GLU A 27 8.80 11.29 5.15
C GLU A 27 8.08 10.27 4.24
N PHE A 28 6.91 9.80 4.69
CA PHE A 28 6.12 8.79 3.98
C PHE A 28 4.81 9.40 3.47
N HIS A 29 4.69 9.56 2.15
CA HIS A 29 3.47 10.03 1.50
C HIS A 29 2.66 8.88 0.93
N TRP A 30 1.51 8.65 1.54
CA TRP A 30 0.55 7.62 1.13
C TRP A 30 -0.52 8.24 0.24
N SER A 31 -0.80 7.61 -0.90
CA SER A 31 -2.01 7.85 -1.69
C SER A 31 -2.76 6.54 -1.83
N PHE A 32 -4.03 6.50 -1.44
CA PHE A 32 -4.76 5.23 -1.33
C PHE A 32 -5.44 4.79 -2.63
N GLY A 33 -5.41 5.64 -3.66
CA GLY A 33 -6.00 5.35 -4.98
C GLY A 33 -7.49 5.69 -5.11
N ASP A 34 -8.15 6.08 -4.02
CA ASP A 34 -9.55 6.53 -3.98
C ASP A 34 -9.70 8.06 -3.87
N GLY A 35 -8.58 8.79 -3.96
CA GLY A 35 -8.49 10.24 -3.80
C GLY A 35 -8.09 10.69 -2.39
N ALA A 36 -8.04 9.78 -1.41
CA ALA A 36 -7.48 10.08 -0.10
C ALA A 36 -5.95 9.92 -0.08
N SER A 37 -5.29 10.74 0.73
CA SER A 37 -3.85 10.70 0.98
C SER A 37 -3.54 11.00 2.44
N LEU A 38 -2.33 10.63 2.86
CA LEU A 38 -1.81 10.85 4.20
C LEU A 38 -0.29 11.01 4.16
N THR A 39 0.26 11.90 4.97
CA THR A 39 1.71 12.00 5.19
C THR A 39 2.02 11.57 6.63
N THR A 40 3.08 10.77 6.82
CA THR A 40 3.52 10.31 8.14
C THR A 40 5.04 10.34 8.27
N GLU A 41 5.55 10.57 9.49
CA GLU A 41 6.98 10.44 9.85
C GLU A 41 7.34 9.00 10.28
N ILE A 42 6.33 8.14 10.46
CA ILE A 42 6.51 6.72 10.74
C ILE A 42 6.09 5.90 9.51
N PRO A 43 6.67 4.70 9.29
CA PRO A 43 6.39 3.89 8.11
C PRO A 43 5.07 3.09 8.26
N ALA A 44 3.99 3.73 8.71
CA ALA A 44 2.71 3.08 8.96
C ALA A 44 1.52 4.00 8.68
N ALA A 45 0.47 3.43 8.07
CA ALA A 45 -0.80 4.11 7.80
C ALA A 45 -1.97 3.12 7.85
N THR A 46 -3.19 3.64 8.04
CA THR A 46 -4.41 2.84 7.94
C THR A 46 -5.43 3.57 7.10
N HIS A 47 -6.14 2.85 6.23
CA HIS A 47 -7.19 3.41 5.38
C HIS A 47 -8.41 2.49 5.32
N VAL A 48 -9.58 3.05 5.04
CA VAL A 48 -10.83 2.31 4.88
C VAL A 48 -11.42 2.59 3.51
N TYR A 49 -11.43 1.58 2.66
CA TYR A 49 -12.09 1.62 1.36
C TYR A 49 -13.57 1.31 1.52
N THR A 50 -14.42 2.33 1.34
CA THR A 50 -15.87 2.23 1.61
C THR A 50 -16.68 1.71 0.44
N GLN A 51 -16.13 1.74 -0.78
CA GLN A 51 -16.78 1.31 -2.01
C GLN A 51 -15.99 0.16 -2.64
N ASP A 52 -16.67 -0.65 -3.44
CA ASP A 52 -16.02 -1.66 -4.26
C ASP A 52 -15.28 -1.02 -5.44
N GLY A 53 -14.18 -1.65 -5.84
CA GLY A 53 -13.28 -1.13 -6.85
C GLY A 53 -11.87 -1.68 -6.69
N ASP A 54 -11.07 -1.47 -7.74
CA ASP A 54 -9.64 -1.70 -7.73
C ASP A 54 -8.93 -0.37 -7.43
N TYR A 55 -8.16 -0.34 -6.35
CA TYR A 55 -7.43 0.84 -5.90
C TYR A 55 -5.93 0.58 -5.96
N LEU A 56 -5.20 1.47 -6.62
CA LEU A 56 -3.74 1.45 -6.61
C LEU A 56 -3.24 2.32 -5.46
N ALA A 57 -2.94 1.70 -4.32
CA ALA A 57 -2.31 2.38 -3.22
C ALA A 57 -0.82 2.59 -3.53
N THR A 58 -0.33 3.81 -3.38
CA THR A 58 1.07 4.18 -3.60
C THR A 58 1.67 4.78 -2.34
N LEU A 59 2.90 4.41 -2.04
CA LEU A 59 3.74 5.05 -1.05
C LEU A 59 4.91 5.72 -1.77
N GLN A 60 5.12 7.00 -1.51
CA GLN A 60 6.38 7.69 -1.81
C GLN A 60 7.14 7.87 -0.50
N VAL A 61 8.36 7.35 -0.44
CA VAL A 61 9.30 7.61 0.65
C VAL A 61 10.24 8.70 0.19
N ILE A 62 10.48 9.70 1.04
CA ILE A 62 11.44 10.78 0.79
C ILE A 62 12.47 10.76 1.90
N ASP A 63 13.73 10.69 1.50
CA ASP A 63 14.90 10.96 2.34
C ASP A 63 15.08 12.47 2.41
N GLU A 64 14.91 13.04 3.60
CA GLU A 64 14.93 14.49 3.79
C GLU A 64 16.34 15.10 3.62
N ASN A 65 17.40 14.31 3.79
CA ASN A 65 18.78 14.79 3.84
C ASN A 65 19.52 14.63 2.52
N GLU A 66 19.35 13.50 1.83
CA GLU A 66 20.01 13.24 0.55
C GLU A 66 19.11 13.52 -0.67
N GLY A 67 17.81 13.79 -0.46
CA GLY A 67 16.84 14.02 -1.53
C GLY A 67 16.51 12.76 -2.32
N GLY A 68 16.85 11.58 -1.78
CA GLY A 68 16.43 10.29 -2.31
C GLY A 68 14.91 10.14 -2.24
N SER A 69 14.32 9.48 -3.25
CA SER A 69 12.91 9.12 -3.19
C SER A 69 12.63 7.82 -3.91
N GLU A 70 11.84 6.96 -3.27
CA GLU A 70 11.35 5.72 -3.84
C GLU A 70 9.81 5.69 -3.84
N ILE A 71 9.24 5.06 -4.87
CA ILE A 71 7.80 4.88 -4.99
C ILE A 71 7.48 3.40 -5.07
N LEU A 72 6.58 2.96 -4.20
CA LEU A 72 6.05 1.61 -4.12
C LEU A 72 4.55 1.62 -4.38
N SER A 73 4.03 0.56 -5.00
CA SER A 73 2.60 0.45 -5.32
C SER A 73 2.06 -0.93 -4.96
N GLN A 74 0.84 -0.97 -4.45
CA GLN A 74 0.11 -2.18 -4.13
C GLN A 74 -1.33 -2.08 -4.64
N LEU A 75 -1.78 -3.10 -5.38
CA LEU A 75 -3.17 -3.22 -5.78
C LEU A 75 -4.01 -3.71 -4.60
N ILE A 76 -5.08 -2.97 -4.30
CA ILE A 76 -6.12 -3.31 -3.33
C ILE A 76 -7.42 -3.55 -4.07
N GLN A 77 -8.06 -4.69 -3.86
CA GLN A 77 -9.28 -5.04 -4.57
C GLN A 77 -10.45 -5.22 -3.61
N VAL A 78 -11.48 -4.39 -3.78
CA VAL A 78 -12.62 -4.31 -2.88
C VAL A 78 -13.88 -4.75 -3.62
N TYR A 79 -14.67 -5.64 -3.00
CA TYR A 79 -15.89 -6.19 -3.60
C TYR A 79 -17.15 -5.81 -2.82
N SER A 80 -18.27 -5.75 -3.51
CA SER A 80 -19.59 -5.44 -2.94
C SER A 80 -20.32 -6.66 -2.34
N GLY A 81 -19.64 -7.81 -2.18
CA GLY A 81 -20.26 -9.03 -1.66
C GLY A 81 -19.43 -10.29 -1.85
N THR A 82 -20.08 -11.44 -2.05
CA THR A 82 -19.38 -12.72 -2.21
C THR A 82 -18.64 -12.76 -3.55
N ARG A 83 -17.30 -12.85 -3.49
CA ARG A 83 -16.45 -13.18 -4.63
C ARG A 83 -15.90 -14.60 -4.46
N ALA A 84 -16.07 -15.43 -5.48
CA ALA A 84 -15.31 -16.65 -5.63
C ALA A 84 -14.14 -16.37 -6.58
N GLU A 85 -12.91 -16.54 -6.11
CA GLU A 85 -11.72 -16.44 -6.96
C GLU A 85 -10.94 -17.75 -6.88
N ILE A 86 -10.49 -18.23 -8.04
CA ILE A 86 -9.47 -19.27 -8.10
C ILE A 86 -8.13 -18.54 -8.11
N VAL A 87 -7.48 -18.50 -6.95
CA VAL A 87 -6.14 -17.96 -6.83
C VAL A 87 -5.15 -19.10 -7.12
N PRO A 88 -4.33 -19.03 -8.18
CA PRO A 88 -3.27 -20.02 -8.37
C PRO A 88 -2.21 -19.83 -7.29
N GLU A 89 -2.04 -20.80 -6.40
CA GLU A 89 -0.86 -20.82 -5.52
C GLU A 89 0.39 -20.85 -6.42
N ASN A 90 1.31 -19.90 -6.20
CA ASN A 90 2.52 -19.76 -6.99
C ASN A 90 3.22 -21.12 -7.17
N LEU A 91 3.22 -21.66 -8.39
CA LEU A 91 4.24 -22.63 -8.80
C LEU A 91 5.55 -21.86 -8.86
N THR A 92 6.38 -21.96 -7.83
CA THR A 92 7.79 -21.58 -7.97
C THR A 92 8.37 -22.38 -9.12
N ALA A 93 8.76 -21.69 -10.20
CA ALA A 93 9.56 -22.31 -11.26
C ALA A 93 10.87 -22.81 -10.63
N ALA A 94 11.15 -24.09 -10.82
CA ALA A 94 12.37 -24.77 -10.38
C ALA A 94 13.61 -24.32 -11.17
#